data_AF-A0A7W1FWD8-F1
#
_entry.id   AF-A0A7W1FWD8-F1
#
_cell.length_a   1.000
_cell.length_b   1.000
_cell.length_c   1.000
_cell.angle_alpha   90.00
_cell.angle_beta   90.00
_cell.angle_gamma   90.00
#
_symmetry.space_group_name_H-M   'P 1'
#
loop_
_entity.id
_entity.type
_entity.pdbx_description
1 polymer ?
#
loop_
_entity_poly.entity_id
_entity_poly.type
_entity_poly.pdbx_seq_one_letter_code
_entity_poly.pdbx_strand_id
1 'polypeptide(L)'
;IWGIIVSLGFWISPILFKLDVFRASLPGVDYINPFSAIVINARNTVMYHQFPEFNLFIWGFVYSSFFLLLGMYLLNKLGAKAAEKL
;
A
#
# COMPACT_ATOMS: atom_id res chain seq x y z
N ILE A 1 -7.70 -14.62 -10.21
CA ILE A 1 -8.23 -13.71 -9.15
C ILE A 1 -7.11 -12.89 -8.53
N TRP A 2 -6.11 -13.50 -7.87
CA TRP A 2 -5.01 -12.76 -7.23
C TRP A 2 -4.27 -11.81 -8.18
N GLY A 3 -3.92 -12.27 -9.40
CA GLY A 3 -3.28 -11.41 -10.39
C GLY A 3 -4.09 -10.17 -10.78
N ILE A 4 -5.43 -10.27 -10.78
CA ILE A 4 -6.30 -9.11 -11.06
C ILE A 4 -6.23 -8.10 -9.91
N ILE A 5 -6.23 -8.58 -8.68
CA ILE A 5 -6.14 -7.73 -7.47
C ILE A 5 -4.79 -6.99 -7.45
N VAL A 6 -3.69 -7.69 -7.72
CA VAL A 6 -2.35 -7.08 -7.77
C VAL A 6 -2.28 -6.05 -8.90
N SER A 7 -2.78 -6.38 -10.09
CA SER A 7 -2.84 -5.44 -11.21
C SER A 7 -3.67 -4.21 -10.88
N LEU A 8 -4.84 -4.36 -10.25
CA LEU A 8 -5.65 -3.23 -9.81
C LEU A 8 -4.89 -2.35 -8.80
N GLY A 9 -4.22 -2.95 -7.82
CA GLY A 9 -3.40 -2.22 -6.85
C GLY A 9 -2.27 -1.41 -7.51
N PHE A 10 -1.66 -1.96 -8.57
CA PHE A 10 -0.65 -1.26 -9.35
C PHE A 10 -1.24 -0.07 -10.11
N TRP A 11 -2.34 -0.25 -10.86
CA TRP A 11 -2.94 0.82 -11.67
C TRP A 11 -3.58 1.94 -10.86
N ILE A 12 -4.05 1.63 -9.64
CA ILE A 12 -4.64 2.60 -8.70
C ILE A 12 -3.54 3.33 -7.89
N SER A 13 -2.26 3.07 -8.16
CA SER A 13 -1.16 3.77 -7.50
C SER A 13 -0.53 4.83 -8.42
N PRO A 14 0.03 5.91 -7.87
CA PRO A 14 0.73 6.94 -8.63
C PRO A 14 2.16 6.49 -9.02
N ILE A 15 2.34 5.25 -9.48
CA ILE A 15 3.63 4.76 -9.99
C ILE A 15 3.94 5.40 -11.34
N LEU A 16 3.05 5.26 -12.31
CA LEU A 16 3.27 5.71 -13.69
C LEU A 16 2.84 7.17 -13.93
N PHE A 17 1.99 7.71 -13.07
CA PHE A 17 1.38 9.03 -13.25
C PHE A 17 2.10 10.11 -12.43
N LYS A 18 1.94 11.37 -12.83
CA LYS A 18 2.33 12.52 -12.00
C LYS A 18 1.38 12.62 -10.80
N LEU A 19 1.93 12.89 -9.62
CA LEU A 19 1.16 12.91 -8.37
C LEU A 19 0.02 13.94 -8.40
N ASP A 20 0.26 15.13 -8.95
CA ASP A 20 -0.76 16.20 -9.02
C ASP A 20 -1.95 15.79 -9.89
N VAL A 21 -1.69 15.19 -11.05
CA VAL A 21 -2.73 14.70 -11.97
C VAL A 21 -3.52 13.56 -11.32
N PHE A 22 -2.82 12.67 -10.61
CA PHE A 22 -3.43 11.55 -9.89
C PHE A 22 -4.39 12.06 -8.81
N ARG A 23 -3.95 12.97 -7.93
CA ARG A 23 -4.77 13.54 -6.85
C ARG A 23 -5.94 14.37 -7.38
N ALA A 24 -5.77 15.07 -8.50
CA ALA A 24 -6.86 15.79 -9.15
C ALA A 24 -7.93 14.85 -9.71
N SER A 25 -7.53 13.72 -10.28
CA SER A 25 -8.45 12.74 -10.90
C SER A 25 -9.10 11.83 -9.86
N LEU A 26 -8.37 11.49 -8.79
CA LEU A 26 -8.72 10.49 -7.79
C LEU A 26 -8.38 11.02 -6.38
N PRO A 27 -9.12 12.02 -5.88
CA PRO A 27 -8.83 12.64 -4.59
C PRO A 27 -9.01 11.63 -3.44
N GLY A 28 -7.99 11.50 -2.59
CA GLY A 28 -8.00 10.64 -1.41
C GLY A 28 -7.71 9.15 -1.67
N VAL A 29 -7.58 8.74 -2.92
CA VAL A 29 -7.27 7.34 -3.28
C VAL A 29 -5.84 6.95 -2.93
N ASP A 30 -4.94 7.94 -2.82
CA ASP A 30 -3.58 7.75 -2.30
C ASP A 30 -3.55 7.23 -0.86
N TYR A 31 -4.54 7.56 -0.03
CA TYR A 31 -4.63 7.02 1.33
C TYR A 31 -5.10 5.56 1.36
N ILE A 32 -5.97 5.14 0.44
CA ILE A 32 -6.52 3.78 0.44
C ILE A 32 -5.47 2.74 0.00
N ASN A 33 -4.61 3.12 -0.94
CA ASN A 33 -3.65 2.20 -1.53
C ASN A 33 -2.31 2.22 -0.77
N PRO A 34 -1.91 1.12 -0.09
CA PRO A 34 -0.67 1.10 0.68
C PRO A 34 0.59 1.28 -0.20
N PHE A 35 0.52 0.96 -1.50
CA PHE A 35 1.63 1.22 -2.43
C PHE A 35 1.85 2.71 -2.68
N SER A 36 0.79 3.52 -2.64
CA SER A 36 0.88 4.97 -2.83
C SER A 36 1.73 5.64 -1.75
N ALA A 37 1.59 5.21 -0.49
CA ALA A 37 2.38 5.74 0.63
C ALA A 37 3.89 5.54 0.45
N ILE A 38 4.30 4.40 -0.10
CA ILE A 38 5.71 4.11 -0.37
C ILE A 38 6.20 4.92 -1.57
N VAL A 39 5.46 4.87 -2.68
CA VAL A 39 5.88 5.48 -3.95
C VAL A 39 5.95 7.01 -3.86
N ILE A 40 4.96 7.65 -3.23
CA ILE A 40 4.92 9.11 -3.07
C ILE A 40 6.09 9.57 -2.20
N ASN A 41 6.27 8.95 -1.03
CA ASN A 41 7.33 9.36 -0.11
C ASN A 41 8.74 9.07 -0.65
N ALA A 42 8.93 7.94 -1.35
CA ALA A 42 10.18 7.63 -2.02
C ALA A 42 10.47 8.67 -3.12
N ARG A 43 9.47 9.05 -3.91
CA ARG A 43 9.63 10.09 -4.94
C ARG A 43 9.98 11.45 -4.34
N ASN A 44 9.26 11.88 -3.31
CA ASN A 44 9.50 13.17 -2.67
C ASN A 44 10.92 13.25 -2.09
N THR A 45 11.36 12.21 -1.39
CA THR A 45 12.69 12.20 -0.75
C THR A 45 13.84 11.99 -1.74
N VAL A 46 13.73 11.03 -2.65
CA VAL A 46 14.84 10.63 -3.53
C VAL A 46 14.93 11.50 -4.79
N MET A 47 13.78 11.83 -5.40
CA MET A 47 13.77 12.56 -6.68
C MET A 47 13.65 14.06 -6.48
N TYR A 48 12.76 14.50 -5.59
CA TYR A 48 12.46 15.91 -5.40
C TYR A 48 13.22 16.56 -4.24
N HIS A 49 13.99 15.79 -3.47
CA HIS A 49 14.72 16.26 -2.29
C HIS A 49 13.82 17.01 -1.29
N GLN A 50 12.56 16.58 -1.21
CA GLN A 50 11.55 17.09 -0.30
C GLN A 50 11.38 16.15 0.88
N PHE A 51 10.88 16.69 1.99
CA PHE A 51 10.47 15.85 3.11
C PHE A 51 9.34 14.89 2.71
N PRO A 52 9.27 13.71 3.33
CA PRO A 52 8.14 12.83 3.14
C PRO A 52 6.85 13.49 3.62
N GLU A 53 5.74 13.12 3.01
CA GLU A 53 4.41 13.48 3.50
C GLU A 53 4.08 12.66 4.75
N PHE A 54 4.34 13.24 5.92
CA PHE A 54 4.19 12.57 7.21
C PHE A 54 2.80 11.99 7.46
N ASN A 55 1.74 12.66 6.99
CA ASN A 55 0.37 12.13 7.09
C ASN A 55 0.24 10.78 6.35
N LEU A 56 0.69 10.74 5.10
CA LEU A 56 0.64 9.54 4.28
C LEU A 56 1.58 8.45 4.80
N PHE A 57 2.73 8.85 5.37
CA PHE A 57 3.67 7.94 6.01
C PHE A 57 3.07 7.23 7.24
N ILE A 58 2.41 7.99 8.13
CA ILE A 58 1.72 7.45 9.31
C ILE A 58 0.61 6.50 8.87
N TRP A 59 -0.18 6.88 7.87
CA TRP A 59 -1.20 6.01 7.30
C TRP A 59 -0.60 4.71 6.75
N GLY A 60 0.50 4.79 6.01
CA GLY A 60 1.27 3.63 5.57
C GLY A 60 1.62 2.68 6.73
N PHE A 61 2.13 3.25 7.83
CA PHE A 61 2.42 2.49 9.05
C PHE A 61 1.19 1.79 9.64
N VAL A 62 0.05 2.50 9.72
CA VAL A 62 -1.20 1.93 10.22
C VAL A 62 -1.64 0.73 9.37
N TYR A 63 -1.61 0.85 8.03
CA TYR A 63 -1.95 -0.27 7.15
C TYR A 63 -0.99 -1.44 7.33
N SER A 64 0.31 -1.19 7.38
CA SER A 64 1.32 -2.24 7.57
C SER A 64 1.13 -2.97 8.90
N SER A 65 0.91 -2.26 10.00
CA SER A 65 0.63 -2.86 11.30
C SER A 65 -0.66 -3.67 11.28
N PHE A 66 -1.73 -3.15 10.68
CA PHE A 66 -3.01 -3.86 10.55
C PHE A 66 -2.86 -5.17 9.78
N PHE A 67 -2.25 -5.14 8.59
CA PHE A 67 -2.07 -6.34 7.76
C PHE A 67 -1.12 -7.35 8.40
N LEU A 68 -0.08 -6.89 9.11
CA LEU A 68 0.83 -7.77 9.85
C LEU A 68 0.09 -8.51 10.98
N LEU A 69 -0.65 -7.79 11.81
CA LEU A 69 -1.42 -8.38 12.91
C LEU A 69 -2.49 -9.34 12.38
N LEU A 70 -3.21 -8.93 11.33
CA LEU A 70 -4.22 -9.77 10.69
C LEU A 70 -3.59 -11.04 10.10
N GLY A 71 -2.45 -10.92 9.41
CA GLY A 71 -1.71 -12.04 8.85
C GLY A 71 -1.25 -13.02 9.92
N MET A 72 -0.67 -12.53 11.02
CA MET A 72 -0.27 -13.36 12.15
C MET A 72 -1.46 -14.07 12.80
N TYR A 73 -2.57 -13.36 13.01
CA TYR A 73 -3.79 -13.96 13.58
C TYR A 73 -4.36 -15.06 12.68
N LEU A 74 -4.49 -14.80 11.37
CA LEU A 74 -4.98 -15.77 10.40
C LEU A 74 -4.04 -16.98 10.30
N LEU A 75 -2.73 -16.76 10.30
CA LEU A 75 -1.74 -17.83 10.26
C LEU A 75 -1.83 -18.72 11.51
N ASN A 76 -1.97 -18.14 12.71
CA ASN A 76 -2.12 -18.93 13.93
C ASN A 76 -3.43 -19.72 13.96
N LYS A 77 -4.51 -19.19 13.37
CA LYS A 77 -5.83 -19.84 13.36
C LYS A 77 -5.98 -20.90 12.26
N LEU A 78 -5.42 -20.64 11.08
CA LEU A 78 -5.62 -21.45 9.88
C LEU A 78 -4.38 -22.27 9.49
N GLY A 79 -3.20 -21.91 10.02
CA GLY A 79 -1.93 -22.53 9.68
C GLY A 79 -1.88 -24.03 9.96
N ALA A 80 -2.47 -24.48 11.08
CA ALA A 80 -2.57 -25.91 11.39
C ALA A 80 -3.34 -26.68 10.29
N LYS A 81 -4.46 -26.14 9.81
CA LYS A 81 -5.27 -26.75 8.74
C LYS A 81 -4.62 -26.66 7.36
N ALA A 82 -3.79 -25.65 7.14
CA ALA A 82 -3.05 -25.50 5.89
C ALA A 82 -1.87 -26.48 5.81
N ALA A 83 -1.19 -26.73 6.93
CA ALA A 83 -0.08 -27.69 7.03
C ALA A 83 -0.54 -29.14 6.80
N GLU A 84 -1.75 -29.51 7.23
CA GLU A 84 -2.32 -30.85 6.99
C GLU A 84 -2.73 -31.10 5.53
N LYS A 85 -2.80 -30.06 4.70
CA LYS A 85 -3.25 -30.12 3.30
C LYS A 85 -2.10 -30.01 2.29
N LEU A 86 -0.86 -29.87 2.79
CA LEU A 86 0.39 -29.92 2.03
C LEU A 86 0.93 -31.36 2.03
#